data_AF-A0A392P2Y4-F1
#
_entry.id   AF-A0A392P2Y4-F1
#
_cell.length_a   1.000
_cell.length_b   1.000
_cell.length_c   1.000
_cell.angle_alpha   90.00
_cell.angle_beta   90.00
_cell.angle_gamma   90.00
#
_symmetry.space_group_name_H-M   'P 1'
#
loop_
_entity.id
_entity.type
_entity.pdbx_description
1 polymer ?
#
loop_
_entity_poly.entity_id
_entity_poly.type
_entity_poly.pdbx_seq_one_letter_code
_entity_poly.pdbx_strand_id
1 'polypeptide(L)'
;MLTISGINVEDGHVLSTTIYDAVKEAVGHETEVIYEKCPSTEFIECNEFSFAIVAIGEAPYAECGGDNKELVIPFNGAGIVEIVANKIPTLVILISGRPLVLEPSFLEKIEALVAAWLPGTEGHGI
;
A
#
# COMPACT_ATOMS: atom_id res chain seq x y z
N MET A 1 4.83 5.88 -10.43
CA MET A 1 5.97 5.77 -9.50
C MET A 1 5.47 6.17 -8.13
N LEU A 2 5.02 5.21 -7.32
CA LEU A 2 4.67 5.45 -5.92
C LEU A 2 5.99 5.48 -5.14
N THR A 3 6.59 6.65 -5.01
CA THR A 3 7.75 6.83 -4.14
C THR A 3 7.21 6.85 -2.71
N ILE A 4 7.43 5.78 -1.93
CA ILE A 4 7.46 5.95 -0.48
C ILE A 4 8.75 6.71 -0.23
N SER A 5 8.67 8.04 -0.26
CA SER A 5 9.81 8.89 0.05
C SER A 5 10.06 8.76 1.54
N GLY A 6 10.97 7.88 1.90
CA GLY A 6 11.57 7.88 3.23
C GLY A 6 12.25 9.24 3.44
N ILE A 7 11.71 10.04 4.35
CA ILE A 7 12.51 11.10 4.97
C ILE A 7 13.30 10.39 6.07
N ASN A 8 14.48 9.90 5.72
CA ASN A 8 15.47 9.52 6.72
C ASN A 8 16.05 10.81 7.33
N VAL A 9 15.71 11.00 8.60
CA VAL A 9 16.24 11.88 9.64
C VAL A 9 17.58 12.59 9.36
N GLU A 10 17.58 13.92 9.49
CA GLU A 10 18.73 14.70 9.99
C GLU A 10 18.64 14.80 11.53
N ASP A 11 19.78 14.70 12.24
CA ASP A 11 19.91 14.97 13.68
C ASP A 11 19.16 14.06 14.69
N GLY A 12 19.04 12.75 14.43
CA GLY A 12 18.76 11.75 15.47
C GLY A 12 17.30 11.64 15.98
N HIS A 13 16.34 12.27 15.32
CA HIS A 13 14.90 12.09 15.57
C HIS A 13 14.18 11.36 14.43
N VAL A 14 13.53 10.21 14.67
CA VAL A 14 12.62 9.60 13.69
C VAL A 14 11.48 10.59 13.39
N LEU A 15 11.45 11.18 12.18
CA LEU A 15 10.49 12.23 11.81
C LEU A 15 9.17 11.68 11.26
N SER A 16 9.16 10.44 10.79
CA SER A 16 7.97 9.73 10.34
C SER A 16 8.19 8.22 10.34
N THR A 17 7.09 7.48 10.40
CA THR A 17 7.08 6.02 10.29
C THR A 17 6.26 5.63 9.07
N THR A 18 6.83 4.81 8.18
CA THR A 18 6.11 4.29 7.02
C THR A 18 5.21 3.12 7.43
N ILE A 19 4.23 2.76 6.59
CA ILE A 19 3.41 1.55 6.82
C ILE A 19 4.30 0.29 6.90
N TYR A 20 5.36 0.22 6.09
CA TYR A 20 6.29 -0.91 6.13
C TYR A 20 7.02 -0.99 7.49
N ASP A 21 7.54 0.13 7.98
CA ASP A 21 8.24 0.17 9.26
C ASP A 21 7.29 -0.13 10.43
N ALA A 22 6.08 0.43 10.39
CA ALA A 22 5.04 0.16 11.38
C ALA A 22 4.66 -1.32 11.43
N VAL A 23 4.44 -1.96 10.27
CA VAL A 23 4.15 -3.40 10.20
C VAL A 23 5.31 -4.22 10.74
N LYS A 24 6.54 -3.90 10.33
CA LYS A 24 7.75 -4.59 10.76
C LYS A 24 7.95 -4.52 12.28
N GLU A 25 7.69 -3.37 12.87
CA GLU A 25 7.74 -3.20 14.33
C GLU A 25 6.61 -3.94 15.05
N ALA A 26 5.39 -3.92 14.49
CA ALA A 26 4.22 -4.54 15.09
C ALA A 26 4.26 -6.08 15.12
N VAL A 27 4.75 -6.71 14.05
CA VAL A 27 4.82 -8.19 13.98
C VAL A 27 6.00 -8.79 14.75
N GLY A 28 6.98 -7.97 15.14
CA GLY A 28 8.15 -8.39 15.89
C GLY A 28 9.10 -9.31 15.11
N HIS A 29 10.01 -9.98 15.82
CA HIS A 29 11.12 -10.74 15.23
C HIS A 29 10.77 -12.17 14.77
N GLU A 30 9.61 -12.69 15.18
CA GLU A 30 9.18 -14.06 14.83
C GLU A 30 8.56 -14.15 13.44
N THR A 31 8.19 -13.00 12.86
CA THR A 31 7.59 -12.91 11.53
C THR A 31 8.58 -12.28 10.55
N GLU A 32 8.84 -12.97 9.44
CA GLU A 32 9.62 -12.41 8.35
C GLU A 32 8.78 -11.44 7.52
N VAL A 33 9.25 -10.20 7.37
CA VAL A 33 8.59 -9.17 6.57
C VAL A 33 9.43 -8.85 5.35
N ILE A 34 8.96 -9.31 4.19
CA ILE A 34 9.60 -9.05 2.90
C ILE A 34 8.89 -7.86 2.22
N TYR A 35 9.66 -6.89 1.76
CA TYR A 35 9.16 -5.75 1.00
C TYR A 35 9.51 -5.92 -0.47
N GLU A 36 8.49 -5.91 -1.32
CA GLU A 36 8.62 -5.78 -2.77
C GLU A 36 7.60 -4.75 -3.26
N LYS A 37 8.08 -3.78 -4.01
CA LYS A 37 7.28 -2.63 -4.47
C LYS A 37 6.42 -3.00 -5.68
N CYS A 38 6.95 -3.81 -6.58
CA CYS A 38 6.29 -4.24 -7.80
C CYS A 38 6.54 -5.74 -8.00
N PRO A 39 5.85 -6.61 -7.25
CA PRO A 39 6.11 -8.05 -7.30
C PRO A 39 5.78 -8.61 -8.69
N SER A 40 6.67 -9.45 -9.22
CA SER A 40 6.40 -10.22 -10.42
C SER A 40 5.64 -11.51 -10.06
N THR A 41 4.99 -12.11 -11.05
CA THR A 41 4.31 -13.40 -10.86
C THR A 41 5.31 -14.47 -10.41
N GLU A 42 6.52 -14.48 -10.97
CA GLU A 42 7.57 -15.43 -10.58
C GLU A 42 8.00 -15.24 -9.12
N PHE A 43 8.12 -14.00 -8.66
CA PHE A 43 8.43 -13.71 -7.26
C PHE A 43 7.35 -14.27 -6.32
N ILE A 44 6.07 -14.10 -6.68
CA ILE A 44 4.94 -14.62 -5.89
C ILE A 44 4.90 -16.15 -5.92
N GLU A 45 5.22 -16.78 -7.05
CA GLU A 45 5.18 -18.24 -7.21
C GLU A 45 6.38 -18.95 -6.54
N CYS A 46 7.53 -18.29 -6.44
CA CYS A 46 8.72 -18.85 -5.80
C CYS A 46 8.73 -18.75 -4.28
N ASN A 47 7.76 -18.07 -3.67
CA ASN A 47 7.71 -17.83 -2.22
C ASN A 47 6.35 -18.24 -1.66
N GLU A 48 6.32 -18.70 -0.41
CA GLU A 48 5.09 -18.98 0.32
C GLU A 48 4.84 -17.88 1.35
N PHE A 49 3.74 -17.13 1.20
CA PHE A 49 3.35 -16.04 2.09
C PHE A 49 2.05 -16.39 2.81
N SER A 50 1.95 -16.09 4.11
CA SER A 50 0.71 -16.31 4.87
C SER A 50 -0.39 -15.31 4.50
N PHE A 51 -0.02 -14.06 4.27
CA PHE A 51 -0.90 -13.00 3.76
C PHE A 51 -0.04 -11.86 3.18
N ALA A 52 -0.66 -10.95 2.44
CA ALA A 52 -0.03 -9.77 1.89
C ALA A 52 -0.74 -8.49 2.34
N ILE A 53 0.03 -7.45 2.60
CA ILE A 53 -0.47 -6.08 2.78
C ILE A 53 -0.03 -5.29 1.54
N VAL A 54 -1.01 -4.80 0.77
CA VAL A 54 -0.75 -4.03 -0.45
C VAL A 54 -1.21 -2.59 -0.23
N ALA A 55 -0.25 -1.70 0.03
CA ALA A 55 -0.49 -0.27 0.14
C ALA A 55 -0.40 0.41 -1.23
N ILE A 56 -1.53 0.93 -1.72
CA ILE A 56 -1.67 1.56 -3.04
C ILE A 56 -2.49 2.84 -2.91
N GLY A 57 -2.37 3.77 -3.86
CA GLY A 57 -3.05 5.05 -3.70
C GLY A 57 -2.71 6.12 -4.72
N GLU A 58 -3.28 7.30 -4.50
CA GLU A 58 -2.99 8.51 -5.27
C GLU A 58 -1.56 9.02 -5.00
N ALA A 59 -0.96 9.67 -6.00
CA ALA A 59 0.23 10.49 -5.75
C ALA A 59 -0.18 11.80 -5.04
N PRO A 60 0.72 12.47 -4.30
CA PRO A 60 0.43 13.76 -3.68
C PRO A 60 0.01 14.81 -4.72
N TYR A 61 -1.00 15.62 -4.38
CA TYR A 61 -1.47 16.75 -5.17
C TYR A 61 -1.98 17.88 -4.27
N ALA A 62 -2.07 19.09 -4.83
CA ALA A 62 -2.71 20.24 -4.22
C ALA A 62 -3.44 21.07 -5.28
N GLU A 63 -4.56 21.68 -4.89
CA GLU A 63 -5.37 22.57 -5.73
C GLU A 63 -5.70 21.94 -7.09
N CYS A 64 -5.44 22.64 -8.20
CA CYS A 64 -5.70 22.18 -9.56
C CYS A 64 -4.87 20.94 -9.95
N GLY A 65 -3.78 20.65 -9.24
CA GLY A 65 -2.99 19.42 -9.46
C GLY A 65 -3.78 18.15 -9.12
N GLY A 66 -4.88 18.27 -8.38
CA GLY A 66 -5.77 17.17 -8.04
C GLY A 66 -6.92 16.94 -9.01
N ASP A 67 -7.12 17.80 -10.02
CA ASP A 67 -8.27 17.67 -10.93
C ASP A 67 -8.20 16.37 -11.74
N ASN A 68 -9.14 15.45 -11.49
CA ASN A 68 -9.20 14.14 -12.13
C ASN A 68 -10.66 13.73 -12.37
N LYS A 69 -10.99 13.37 -13.61
CA LYS A 69 -12.34 12.95 -14.02
C LYS A 69 -12.57 11.43 -13.93
N GLU A 70 -11.51 10.65 -13.89
CA GLU A 70 -11.58 9.17 -13.90
C GLU A 70 -11.72 8.61 -12.49
N LEU A 71 -11.02 9.21 -11.51
CA LEU A 71 -11.06 8.80 -10.09
C LEU A 71 -10.80 7.30 -9.86
N VAL A 72 -9.94 6.69 -10.69
CA VAL A 72 -9.51 5.29 -10.55
C VAL A 72 -8.22 5.17 -9.74
N ILE A 73 -7.93 3.98 -9.23
CA ILE A 73 -6.63 3.68 -8.58
C ILE A 73 -5.50 3.88 -9.60
N PRO A 74 -4.54 4.79 -9.37
CA PRO A 74 -3.50 5.08 -10.35
C PRO A 74 -2.35 4.06 -10.30
N PHE A 75 -1.38 4.23 -11.20
CA PHE A 75 -0.13 3.47 -11.24
C PHE A 75 -0.29 1.95 -11.34
N ASN A 76 -1.35 1.49 -12.00
CA ASN A 76 -1.69 0.07 -12.10
C ASN A 76 -1.87 -0.60 -10.71
N GLY A 77 -2.28 0.15 -9.69
CA GLY A 77 -2.46 -0.39 -8.34
C GLY A 77 -3.47 -1.54 -8.30
N ALA A 78 -4.57 -1.43 -9.06
CA ALA A 78 -5.56 -2.50 -9.20
C ALA A 78 -4.95 -3.79 -9.79
N GLY A 79 -4.10 -3.67 -10.81
CA GLY A 79 -3.43 -4.81 -11.43
C GLY A 79 -2.39 -5.46 -10.52
N ILE A 80 -1.65 -4.65 -9.72
CA ILE A 80 -0.72 -5.18 -8.72
C ILE A 80 -1.48 -6.00 -7.67
N VAL A 81 -2.56 -5.46 -7.12
CA VAL A 81 -3.42 -6.17 -6.17
C VAL A 81 -3.97 -7.45 -6.79
N GLU A 82 -4.43 -7.42 -8.04
CA GLU A 82 -4.93 -8.60 -8.72
C GLU A 82 -3.88 -9.71 -8.82
N ILE A 83 -2.64 -9.39 -9.21
CA ILE A 83 -1.56 -10.37 -9.31
C ILE A 83 -1.27 -11.02 -7.94
N VAL A 84 -1.24 -10.22 -6.86
CA VAL A 84 -0.99 -10.70 -5.50
C VAL A 84 -2.17 -11.51 -4.95
N ALA A 85 -3.39 -10.97 -5.04
CA ALA A 85 -4.61 -11.52 -4.47
C ALA A 85 -5.06 -12.84 -5.14
N ASN A 86 -4.63 -13.09 -6.37
CA ASN A 86 -4.85 -14.37 -7.05
C ASN A 86 -4.14 -15.56 -6.36
N LYS A 87 -3.16 -15.30 -5.49
CA LYS A 87 -2.32 -16.34 -4.86
C LYS A 87 -2.23 -16.23 -3.34
N ILE A 88 -2.30 -15.01 -2.80
CA ILE A 88 -2.04 -14.72 -1.40
C ILE A 88 -3.27 -13.99 -0.81
N PRO A 89 -3.79 -14.39 0.37
CA PRO A 89 -4.81 -13.62 1.09
C PRO A 89 -4.36 -12.17 1.27
N THR A 90 -5.10 -11.22 0.71
CA THR A 90 -4.62 -9.84 0.55
C THR A 90 -5.48 -8.83 1.30
N LEU A 91 -4.83 -8.04 2.17
CA LEU A 91 -5.34 -6.80 2.73
C LEU A 91 -4.85 -5.62 1.88
N VAL A 92 -5.79 -4.81 1.37
CA VAL A 92 -5.46 -3.58 0.66
C VAL A 92 -5.56 -2.38 1.59
N ILE A 93 -4.52 -1.55 1.61
CA ILE A 93 -4.54 -0.22 2.24
C ILE A 93 -4.58 0.81 1.12
N LEU A 94 -5.72 1.49 0.98
CA LEU A 94 -5.94 2.53 -0.01
C LEU A 94 -5.62 3.91 0.57
N ILE A 95 -4.59 4.55 0.03
CA ILE A 95 -4.17 5.91 0.37
C ILE A 95 -4.74 6.88 -0.68
N SER A 96 -5.71 7.70 -0.29
CA SER A 96 -6.34 8.64 -1.23
C SER A 96 -6.81 9.90 -0.53
N GLY A 97 -6.79 11.03 -1.25
CA GLY A 97 -7.35 12.29 -0.73
C GLY A 97 -8.88 12.34 -0.82
N ARG A 98 -9.49 11.35 -1.48
CA ARG A 98 -10.92 11.30 -1.84
C ARG A 98 -11.36 9.87 -2.15
N PRO A 99 -12.66 9.59 -2.21
CA PRO A 99 -13.18 8.33 -2.72
C PRO A 99 -12.72 8.09 -4.17
N LEU A 100 -12.34 6.85 -4.47
CA LEU A 100 -12.01 6.38 -5.81
C LEU A 100 -13.02 5.31 -6.24
N VAL A 101 -13.15 5.10 -7.54
CA VAL A 101 -13.93 4.02 -8.13
C VAL A 101 -13.21 2.70 -7.86
N LEU A 102 -13.91 1.79 -7.19
CA LEU A 102 -13.48 0.42 -6.94
C LEU A 102 -14.44 -0.51 -7.68
N GLU A 103 -13.92 -1.26 -8.65
CA GLU A 103 -14.71 -2.24 -9.38
C GLU A 103 -15.16 -3.38 -8.43
N PRO A 104 -16.40 -3.90 -8.55
CA PRO A 104 -16.83 -5.03 -7.73
C PRO A 104 -15.91 -6.24 -7.84
N SER A 105 -15.39 -6.52 -9.04
CA SER A 105 -14.44 -7.61 -9.30
C SER A 105 -13.09 -7.44 -8.61
N PHE A 106 -12.71 -6.20 -8.27
CA PHE A 106 -11.53 -5.93 -7.45
C PHE A 106 -11.82 -6.26 -5.98
N LEU A 107 -12.98 -5.86 -5.47
CA LEU A 107 -13.40 -6.14 -4.09
C LEU A 107 -13.61 -7.63 -3.82
N GLU A 108 -14.09 -8.38 -4.81
CA GLU A 108 -14.29 -9.84 -4.72
C GLU A 108 -12.98 -10.63 -4.61
N LYS A 109 -11.84 -10.05 -4.97
CA LYS A 109 -10.53 -10.73 -4.94
C LYS A 109 -9.77 -10.54 -3.63
N ILE A 110 -10.11 -9.53 -2.85
CA ILE A 110 -9.37 -9.15 -1.64
C ILE A 110 -10.12 -9.58 -0.38
N GLU A 111 -9.40 -9.86 0.68
CA GLU A 111 -9.99 -10.27 1.97
C GLU A 111 -10.44 -9.07 2.79
N ALA A 112 -9.75 -7.93 2.63
CA ALA A 112 -10.04 -6.71 3.36
C ALA A 112 -9.55 -5.47 2.61
N LEU A 113 -10.23 -4.35 2.85
CA LEU A 113 -9.87 -3.03 2.34
C LEU A 113 -9.95 -1.99 3.46
N VAL A 114 -8.89 -1.20 3.61
CA VAL A 114 -8.82 -0.06 4.51
C VAL A 114 -8.65 1.21 3.68
N ALA A 115 -9.61 2.13 3.77
CA ALA A 115 -9.43 3.49 3.26
C ALA A 115 -8.69 4.33 4.32
N ALA A 116 -7.37 4.49 4.13
CA ALA A 116 -6.47 5.15 5.08
C ALA A 116 -6.32 6.67 4.84
N TRP A 117 -6.96 7.19 3.79
CA TRP A 117 -6.92 8.60 3.41
C TRP A 117 -5.49 9.09 3.19
N LEU A 118 -5.12 10.22 3.81
CA LEU A 118 -3.76 10.76 3.84
C LEU A 118 -3.29 10.75 5.31
N PRO A 119 -2.72 9.63 5.80
CA PRO A 119 -2.57 9.37 7.24
C PRO A 119 -1.49 10.21 7.95
N GLY A 120 -0.69 10.98 7.21
CA GLY A 120 0.37 11.82 7.78
C GLY A 120 1.64 11.02 8.12
N THR A 121 2.34 11.41 9.18
CA THR A 121 3.66 10.90 9.56
C THR A 121 3.62 9.65 10.43
N GLU A 122 2.50 9.38 11.11
CA GLU A 122 2.39 8.35 12.15
C GLU A 122 1.88 7.03 11.58
N GLY A 123 2.75 6.30 10.85
CA GLY A 123 2.40 5.02 10.24
C GLY A 123 1.88 3.95 11.21
N HIS A 124 2.21 4.03 12.51
CA HIS A 124 1.68 3.13 13.56
C HIS A 124 0.19 3.24 13.79
N GLY A 125 -0.47 4.30 13.31
CA GLY A 125 -1.93 4.43 13.39
C GLY A 125 -2.68 3.51 12.41
N ILE A 126 -1.95 2.90 11.47
CA ILE A 126 -2.43 1.89 10.52
C ILE A 126 -2.17 0.50 11.09
#